data_AF-A0A950TVI7-F1
#
_entry.id   AF-A0A950TVI7-F1
#
_cell.length_a   1.000
_cell.length_b   1.000
_cell.length_c   1.000
_cell.angle_alpha   90.00
_cell.angle_beta   90.00
_cell.angle_gamma   90.00
#
_symmetry.space_group_name_H-M   'P 1'
#
loop_
_entity.id
_entity.type
_entity.pdbx_description
1 polymer ?
#
loop_
_entity_poly.entity_id
_entity_poly.type
_entity_poly.pdbx_seq_one_letter_code
_entity_poly.pdbx_strand_id
1 'polypeptide(L)'
;MTSGPPVAPPKFELPARITRQADSITEEEPDRASQDRGFTLLEILVVIAILGLLIGLVAPAALRQLGSARTSVARQSIERIGGVLDLYKLDVGSYPSTADGLRALIERPSDVATWNGPYLKGDQVPVDPWNHPYVYQNPSTRNGREYDLCSQGPSANANAAEMICN
;
A
#
# COMPACT_ATOMS: atom_id res chain seq x y z
N MET A 1 25.19 12.28 -50.97
CA MET A 1 24.23 12.66 -52.01
C MET A 1 24.40 11.70 -53.18
N THR A 2 23.62 10.61 -53.23
CA THR A 2 23.57 9.74 -54.41
C THR A 2 22.11 9.30 -54.58
N SER A 3 21.35 10.07 -55.36
CA SER A 3 19.98 9.72 -55.74
C SER A 3 20.02 8.63 -56.80
N GLY A 4 19.50 7.45 -56.51
CA GLY A 4 19.22 6.45 -57.54
C GLY A 4 18.13 6.94 -58.50
N PRO A 5 18.21 6.60 -59.80
CA PRO A 5 17.26 7.08 -60.80
C PRO A 5 15.87 6.42 -60.64
N PRO A 6 14.79 7.09 -61.08
CA PRO A 6 13.43 6.59 -60.95
C PRO A 6 13.16 5.41 -61.92
N VAL A 7 12.63 4.31 -61.39
CA VAL A 7 12.16 3.15 -62.16
C VAL A 7 10.76 3.46 -62.71
N ALA A 8 10.61 3.43 -64.03
CA ALA A 8 9.33 3.56 -64.70
C ALA A 8 8.51 2.27 -64.55
N PRO A 9 7.18 2.35 -64.30
CA PRO A 9 6.34 1.17 -64.25
C PRO A 9 6.10 0.56 -65.64
N PRO A 10 5.90 -0.76 -65.75
CA PRO A 10 5.59 -1.43 -67.01
C PRO A 10 4.18 -1.07 -67.50
N LYS A 11 4.06 -0.86 -68.81
CA LYS A 11 2.78 -0.64 -69.51
C LYS A 11 2.09 -1.99 -69.72
N PHE A 12 0.97 -2.21 -69.04
CA PHE A 12 0.09 -3.35 -69.30
C PHE A 12 -0.97 -2.93 -70.33
N GLU A 13 -0.94 -3.58 -71.49
CA GLU A 13 -1.98 -3.49 -72.51
C GLU A 13 -3.10 -4.51 -72.16
N LEU A 14 -4.34 -4.04 -72.10
CA LEU A 14 -5.50 -4.88 -71.79
C LEU A 14 -5.95 -5.63 -73.06
N PRO A 15 -6.11 -6.97 -73.02
CA PRO A 15 -6.85 -7.67 -74.05
C PRO A 15 -8.36 -7.43 -73.91
N ALA A 16 -9.01 -7.42 -75.07
CA ALA A 16 -10.40 -7.08 -75.29
C ALA A 16 -11.39 -7.98 -74.54
N ARG A 17 -12.30 -7.32 -73.82
CA ARG A 17 -13.75 -7.57 -73.75
C ARG A 17 -14.20 -9.01 -74.07
N ILE A 18 -14.25 -9.86 -73.05
CA ILE A 18 -15.09 -11.07 -73.07
C ILE A 18 -16.49 -10.66 -72.62
N THR A 19 -17.41 -10.63 -73.58
CA THR A 19 -18.84 -10.51 -73.35
C THR A 19 -19.44 -11.85 -72.93
N ARG A 20 -20.27 -11.77 -71.88
CA ARG A 20 -21.54 -12.49 -71.69
C ARG A 20 -21.43 -13.97 -71.31
N GLN A 21 -21.79 -14.27 -70.07
CA GLN A 21 -22.99 -15.05 -69.81
C GLN A 21 -23.51 -14.73 -68.41
N ALA A 22 -24.75 -14.30 -68.34
CA ALA A 22 -25.50 -14.27 -67.10
C ALA A 22 -25.89 -15.71 -66.79
N ASP A 23 -25.31 -16.29 -65.74
CA ASP A 23 -25.92 -17.38 -65.01
C ASP A 23 -25.97 -16.95 -63.55
N SER A 24 -27.19 -16.61 -63.15
CA SER A 24 -27.62 -16.52 -61.77
C SER A 24 -27.41 -17.86 -61.09
N ILE A 25 -26.41 -17.95 -60.23
CA ILE A 25 -26.41 -18.90 -59.13
C ILE A 25 -26.18 -18.06 -57.88
N THR A 26 -27.28 -17.61 -57.29
CA THR A 26 -27.32 -17.20 -55.90
C THR A 26 -27.05 -18.46 -55.09
N GLU A 27 -25.77 -18.77 -54.86
CA GLU A 27 -25.39 -19.67 -53.79
C GLU A 27 -25.45 -18.84 -52.51
N GLU A 28 -26.63 -18.85 -51.87
CA GLU A 28 -26.70 -18.53 -50.45
C GLU A 28 -25.86 -19.57 -49.72
N GLU A 29 -24.59 -19.20 -49.47
CA GLU A 29 -23.75 -19.93 -48.54
C GLU A 29 -24.50 -19.94 -47.20
N PRO A 30 -24.81 -21.12 -46.62
CA PRO A 30 -25.48 -21.15 -45.34
C PRO A 30 -24.50 -20.59 -44.32
N ASP A 31 -24.74 -19.34 -43.92
CA ASP A 31 -24.12 -18.71 -42.76
C ASP A 31 -24.25 -19.71 -41.62
N ARG A 32 -23.16 -20.42 -41.32
CA ARG A 32 -23.11 -21.36 -40.21
C ARG A 32 -23.16 -20.50 -38.97
N ALA A 33 -24.38 -20.17 -38.56
CA ALA A 33 -24.66 -19.50 -37.31
C ALA A 33 -23.83 -20.18 -36.23
N SER A 34 -22.76 -19.51 -35.83
CA SER A 34 -22.00 -19.85 -34.65
C SER A 34 -23.03 -19.89 -33.53
N GLN A 35 -23.32 -21.10 -33.05
CA GLN A 35 -24.17 -21.28 -31.88
C GLN A 35 -23.43 -20.65 -30.71
N ASP A 36 -23.70 -19.36 -30.48
CA ASP A 36 -23.33 -18.67 -29.27
C ASP A 36 -24.06 -19.36 -28.13
N ARG A 37 -23.40 -20.35 -27.54
CA ARG A 37 -23.84 -20.99 -26.31
C ARG A 37 -23.69 -19.96 -25.21
N GLY A 38 -24.78 -19.24 -24.92
CA GLY A 38 -24.86 -18.35 -23.78
C GLY A 38 -24.60 -19.11 -22.48
N PHE A 39 -23.92 -18.45 -21.53
CA PHE A 39 -23.70 -18.98 -20.19
C PHE A 39 -25.04 -19.29 -19.52
N THR A 40 -25.13 -20.43 -18.84
CA THR A 40 -26.32 -20.77 -18.06
C THR A 40 -26.30 -20.04 -16.72
N LEU A 41 -27.46 -19.71 -16.16
CA LEU A 41 -27.56 -19.10 -14.81
C LEU A 41 -26.89 -19.97 -13.74
N LEU A 42 -26.96 -21.29 -13.90
CA LEU A 42 -26.37 -22.26 -12.99
C LEU A 42 -24.84 -22.18 -13.00
N GLU A 43 -24.23 -21.93 -14.16
CA GLU A 43 -22.78 -21.84 -14.32
C GLU A 43 -22.21 -20.65 -13.55
N ILE A 44 -22.88 -19.49 -13.62
CA ILE A 44 -22.51 -18.32 -12.83
C ILE A 44 -22.79 -18.54 -11.34
N LEU A 45 -23.89 -19.22 -10.98
CA LEU A 45 -24.22 -19.54 -9.59
C LEU A 45 -23.14 -20.40 -8.91
N VAL A 46 -22.66 -21.44 -9.58
CA VAL A 46 -21.60 -22.31 -9.05
C VAL A 46 -20.29 -21.53 -8.90
N VAL A 47 -19.94 -20.67 -9.87
CA VAL A 47 -18.72 -19.86 -9.81
C VAL A 47 -18.76 -18.89 -8.63
N ILE A 48 -19.84 -18.13 -8.43
CA ILE A 48 -19.94 -17.20 -7.30
C ILE A 48 -19.99 -17.93 -5.96
N ALA A 49 -20.56 -19.14 -5.90
CA ALA A 49 -20.55 -19.97 -4.70
C ALA A 49 -19.13 -20.41 -4.33
N ILE A 50 -18.33 -20.87 -5.29
CA ILE A 50 -16.92 -21.25 -5.06
C ILE A 50 -16.08 -20.02 -4.70
N LEU A 51 -16.27 -18.88 -5.37
CA LEU A 51 -15.57 -17.63 -5.03
C LEU A 51 -15.91 -17.16 -3.61
N GLY A 52 -17.18 -17.20 -3.22
CA GLY A 52 -17.61 -16.87 -1.86
C GLY A 52 -16.99 -17.80 -0.81
N LEU A 53 -16.93 -19.11 -1.07
CA LEU A 53 -16.27 -20.08 -0.20
C LEU A 53 -14.78 -19.77 -0.04
N LEU A 54 -14.06 -19.52 -1.13
CA LEU A 54 -12.63 -19.21 -1.09
C LEU A 54 -12.35 -17.91 -0.33
N ILE A 55 -13.12 -16.84 -0.60
CA ILE A 55 -13.00 -15.57 0.12
C ILE A 55 -13.23 -15.78 1.62
N GLY A 56 -14.25 -16.57 2.00
CA GLY A 56 -14.56 -16.88 3.40
C GLY A 56 -13.42 -17.58 4.14
N LEU A 57 -12.62 -18.41 3.45
CA LEU A 57 -11.48 -19.11 4.04
C LEU A 57 -10.22 -18.24 4.12
N VAL A 58 -9.94 -17.43 3.10
CA VAL A 58 -8.67 -16.67 3.00
C VAL A 58 -8.73 -15.34 3.75
N ALA A 59 -9.86 -14.64 3.73
CA ALA A 59 -9.96 -13.29 4.27
C ALA A 59 -9.60 -13.19 5.77
N PRO A 60 -10.05 -14.08 6.68
CA PRO A 60 -9.70 -14.00 8.10
C PRO A 60 -8.20 -14.18 8.36
N ALA A 61 -7.54 -15.08 7.62
CA ALA A 61 -6.11 -15.34 7.77
C ALA A 61 -5.28 -14.12 7.34
N ALA A 62 -5.64 -13.49 6.21
CA ALA A 62 -5.00 -12.28 5.74
C ALA A 62 -5.12 -11.13 6.75
N LEU A 63 -6.32 -10.92 7.33
CA LEU A 63 -6.54 -9.89 8.35
C LEU A 63 -5.70 -10.12 9.61
N ARG A 64 -5.59 -11.37 10.07
CA ARG A 64 -4.73 -11.72 11.23
C ARG A 64 -3.26 -11.43 10.97
N GLN A 65 -2.76 -11.80 9.78
CA GLN A 65 -1.36 -11.55 9.41
C GLN A 65 -1.05 -10.06 9.35
N LEU A 66 -1.95 -9.25 8.78
CA LEU A 66 -1.82 -7.79 8.76
C LEU A 66 -1.82 -7.20 10.17
N GLY A 67 -2.71 -7.67 11.06
CA GLY A 67 -2.74 -7.25 12.45
C GLY A 67 -1.43 -7.53 13.19
N SER A 68 -0.90 -8.75 13.06
CA SER A 68 0.38 -9.16 13.67
C SER A 68 1.56 -8.33 13.15
N ALA A 69 1.61 -8.10 11.84
CA ALA A 69 2.64 -7.27 11.21
C ALA A 69 2.61 -5.84 11.75
N ARG A 70 1.43 -5.22 11.87
CA ARG A 70 1.28 -3.88 12.46
C ARG A 70 1.77 -3.83 13.90
N THR A 71 1.40 -4.80 14.74
CA THR A 71 1.89 -4.87 16.13
C THR A 71 3.42 -4.98 16.20
N SER A 72 4.03 -5.77 15.31
CA SER A 72 5.50 -5.87 15.23
C SER A 72 6.15 -4.55 14.82
N VAL A 73 5.61 -3.87 13.79
CA VAL A 73 6.11 -2.56 13.35
C VAL A 73 5.98 -1.52 14.48
N ALA A 74 4.87 -1.53 15.22
CA ALA A 74 4.66 -0.63 16.35
C ALA A 74 5.72 -0.84 17.44
N ARG A 75 6.00 -2.09 17.82
CA ARG A 75 7.06 -2.43 18.81
C ARG A 75 8.44 -1.98 18.36
N GLN A 76 8.82 -2.27 17.12
CA GLN A 76 10.11 -1.83 16.58
C GLN A 76 10.23 -0.31 16.54
N SER A 77 9.14 0.39 16.26
CA SER A 77 9.11 1.86 16.27
C SER A 77 9.28 2.41 17.68
N ILE A 78 8.63 1.80 18.68
CA ILE A 78 8.81 2.14 20.10
C ILE A 78 10.26 1.93 20.53
N GLU A 79 10.88 0.81 20.17
CA GLU A 79 12.30 0.53 20.46
C GLU A 79 13.22 1.57 19.80
N ARG A 80 12.97 1.93 18.54
CA ARG A 80 13.74 2.97 17.83
C ARG A 80 13.60 4.33 18.49
N ILE A 81 12.38 4.78 18.78
CA ILE A 81 12.14 6.06 19.46
C ILE A 81 12.76 6.03 20.87
N GLY A 82 12.69 4.90 21.57
CA GLY A 82 13.34 4.69 22.86
C GLY A 82 14.84 4.91 22.79
N GLY A 83 15.53 4.32 21.80
CA GLY A 83 16.97 4.56 21.62
C GLY A 83 17.29 6.03 21.29
N VAL A 84 16.40 6.73 20.60
CA VAL A 84 16.54 8.17 20.33
C VAL A 84 16.33 9.01 21.60
N LEU A 85 15.39 8.62 22.46
CA LEU A 85 15.20 9.21 23.79
C LEU A 85 16.44 9.00 24.67
N ASP A 86 17.08 7.84 24.58
CA ASP A 86 18.32 7.56 25.31
C ASP A 86 19.45 8.48 24.84
N LEU A 87 19.59 8.72 23.52
CA LEU A 87 20.54 9.70 22.98
C LEU A 87 20.28 11.11 23.51
N TYR A 88 19.01 11.55 23.52
CA TYR A 88 18.64 12.84 24.09
C TYR A 88 19.08 12.94 25.56
N LYS A 89 18.84 11.89 26.36
CA LYS A 89 19.23 11.84 27.76
C LYS A 89 20.76 11.87 27.95
N LEU A 90 21.54 11.29 27.03
CA LEU A 90 23.00 11.37 27.11
C LEU A 90 23.52 12.81 26.95
N ASP A 91 22.88 13.61 26.10
CA ASP A 91 23.28 15.00 25.85
C ASP A 91 22.71 16.00 26.88
N VAL A 92 21.45 15.80 27.28
CA VAL A 92 20.71 16.73 28.15
C VAL A 92 20.78 16.33 29.63
N GLY A 93 21.08 15.06 29.91
CA GLY A 93 21.12 14.48 31.26
C GLY A 93 19.78 13.92 31.75
N SER A 94 18.67 14.22 31.08
CA SER A 94 17.33 13.74 31.41
C SER A 94 16.51 13.50 30.14
N TYR A 95 15.44 12.71 30.24
CA TYR A 95 14.47 12.59 29.16
C TYR A 95 13.61 13.87 29.04
N PRO A 96 13.01 14.15 27.87
CA PRO A 96 12.10 15.28 27.69
C PRO A 96 10.95 15.28 28.69
N SER A 97 10.44 16.47 29.04
CA SER A 97 9.25 16.56 29.87
C SER A 97 8.01 16.08 29.11
N THR A 98 6.92 15.75 29.82
CA THR A 98 5.65 15.43 29.15
C THR A 98 5.10 16.64 28.36
N ALA A 99 5.45 17.87 28.74
CA ALA A 99 5.00 19.09 28.05
C ALA A 99 5.71 19.27 26.70
N ASP A 100 7.02 18.98 26.63
CA ASP A 100 7.76 19.02 25.37
C ASP A 100 7.49 17.77 24.51
N GLY A 101 7.30 16.64 25.18
CA GLY A 101 7.01 15.35 24.58
C GLY A 101 8.06 14.91 23.56
N LEU A 102 7.60 14.15 22.56
CA LEU A 102 8.48 13.67 21.48
C LEU A 102 8.92 14.77 20.51
N ARG A 103 8.34 15.99 20.58
CA ARG A 103 8.80 17.12 19.75
C ARG A 103 10.19 17.60 20.13
N ALA A 104 10.60 17.42 21.39
CA ALA A 104 11.96 17.70 21.86
C ALA A 104 13.06 16.93 21.10
N LEU A 105 12.67 15.84 20.41
CA LEU A 105 13.58 15.04 19.59
C LEU A 105 13.86 15.66 18.21
N ILE A 106 13.05 16.64 17.79
CA ILE A 106 13.13 17.30 16.48
C ILE A 106 13.53 18.76 16.66
N GLU A 107 12.94 19.42 17.64
CA GLU A 107 13.13 20.83 17.92
C GLU A 107 13.69 21.01 19.33
N ARG A 108 14.64 21.93 19.47
CA ARG A 108 15.27 22.23 20.76
C ARG A 108 14.26 22.86 21.73
N PRO A 109 14.03 22.28 22.92
CA PRO A 109 13.26 22.92 23.98
C PRO A 109 13.95 24.19 24.50
N SER A 110 13.17 25.20 24.90
CA SER A 110 13.70 26.50 25.34
C SER A 110 14.49 26.44 26.65
N ASP A 111 14.24 25.43 27.47
CA ASP A 111 14.83 25.20 28.79
C ASP A 111 16.12 24.37 28.76
N VAL A 112 16.55 23.92 27.58
CA VAL A 112 17.70 23.01 27.44
C VAL A 112 18.90 23.71 26.79
N ALA A 113 20.02 23.73 27.51
CA ALA A 113 21.26 24.35 27.05
C ALA A 113 22.11 23.45 26.12
N THR A 114 22.19 22.15 26.40
CA THR A 114 23.15 21.19 25.81
C THR A 114 22.56 20.32 24.68
N TRP A 115 21.48 20.77 24.05
CA TRP A 115 20.81 20.01 22.99
C TRP A 115 21.65 19.93 21.70
N ASN A 116 21.92 18.72 21.23
CA ASN A 116 22.75 18.43 20.04
C ASN A 116 21.95 17.81 18.87
N GLY A 117 20.62 17.91 18.90
CA GLY A 117 19.74 17.35 17.88
C GLY A 117 19.77 18.09 16.53
N PRO A 118 18.85 17.79 15.61
CA PRO A 118 17.70 16.90 15.76
C PRO A 118 18.08 15.42 15.85
N TYR A 119 17.42 14.69 16.75
CA TYR A 119 17.68 13.27 16.99
C TYR A 119 16.81 12.36 16.12
N LEU A 120 15.66 12.86 15.65
CA LEU A 120 14.84 12.20 14.63
C LEU A 120 15.09 12.82 13.24
N LYS A 121 15.03 11.98 12.21
CA LYS A 121 15.06 12.44 10.82
C LYS A 121 13.65 12.85 10.39
N GLY A 122 13.53 14.05 9.82
CA GLY A 122 12.28 14.62 9.34
C GLY A 122 11.68 15.65 10.32
N ASP A 123 10.60 16.29 9.88
CA ASP A 123 10.03 17.44 10.60
C ASP A 123 8.88 17.07 11.55
N GLN A 124 8.52 15.78 11.61
CA GLN A 124 7.38 15.29 12.38
C GLN A 124 7.72 13.98 13.10
N VAL A 125 7.11 13.79 14.27
CA VAL A 125 7.18 12.53 15.01
C VAL A 125 6.41 11.46 14.23
N PRO A 126 7.00 10.28 13.97
CA PRO A 126 6.30 9.19 13.30
C PRO A 126 5.02 8.79 14.05
N VAL A 127 3.97 8.48 13.31
CA VAL A 127 2.74 7.88 13.85
C VAL A 127 2.87 6.36 13.89
N ASP A 128 2.01 5.72 14.69
CA ASP A 128 1.93 4.27 14.75
C ASP A 128 1.28 3.66 13.48
N PRO A 129 1.29 2.33 13.31
CA PRO A 129 0.74 1.67 12.11
C PRO A 129 -0.78 1.78 11.92
N TRP A 130 -1.49 2.32 12.92
CA TRP A 130 -2.91 2.63 12.86
C TRP A 130 -3.17 4.14 12.72
N ASN A 131 -2.11 4.91 12.47
CA ASN A 131 -2.14 6.35 12.26
C ASN A 131 -2.53 7.14 13.51
N HIS A 132 -2.20 6.61 14.69
CA HIS A 132 -2.32 7.31 15.96
C HIS A 132 -0.96 7.86 16.41
N PRO A 133 -0.91 9.04 17.07
CA PRO A 133 0.33 9.54 17.67
C PRO A 133 0.75 8.63 18.83
N TYR A 134 2.06 8.47 19.02
CA TYR A 134 2.59 7.81 20.21
C TYR A 134 2.27 8.63 21.47
N VAL A 135 1.88 7.92 22.52
CA VAL A 135 1.65 8.49 23.85
C VAL A 135 2.94 8.42 24.62
N TYR A 136 3.45 9.58 25.03
CA TYR A 136 4.68 9.72 25.81
C TYR A 136 4.38 10.34 27.16
N GLN A 137 4.96 9.80 28.23
CA GLN A 137 4.82 10.34 29.58
C GLN A 137 6.11 10.18 30.39
N ASN A 138 6.50 11.25 31.07
CA ASN A 138 7.64 11.31 31.98
C ASN A 138 7.30 12.25 33.16
N PRO A 139 7.37 11.78 34.43
CA PRO A 139 7.81 10.45 34.86
C PRO A 139 6.82 9.33 34.50
N SER A 140 7.33 8.12 34.37
CA SER A 140 6.55 6.90 34.12
C SER A 140 5.47 6.68 35.19
N THR A 141 4.31 6.20 34.75
CA THR A 141 3.23 5.67 35.59
C THR A 141 3.43 4.19 35.94
N ARG A 142 4.28 3.49 35.17
CA ARG A 142 4.60 2.08 35.35
C ARG A 142 5.86 1.90 36.22
N ASN A 143 5.77 0.99 37.19
CA ASN A 143 6.86 0.66 38.10
C ASN A 143 8.12 0.19 37.34
N GLY A 144 9.29 0.68 37.75
CA GLY A 144 10.59 0.25 37.21
C GLY A 144 10.97 0.86 35.86
N ARG A 145 10.23 1.87 35.38
CA ARG A 145 10.54 2.63 34.16
C ARG A 145 10.69 4.11 34.48
N GLU A 146 11.52 4.81 33.70
CA GLU A 146 11.70 6.26 33.83
C GLU A 146 10.64 7.03 33.03
N TYR A 147 10.26 6.51 31.87
CA TYR A 147 9.21 7.05 30.99
C TYR A 147 8.33 5.95 30.41
N ASP A 148 7.13 6.35 29.99
CA ASP A 148 6.21 5.55 29.22
C ASP A 148 6.19 6.01 27.76
N LEU A 149 6.31 5.07 26.83
CA LEU A 149 6.11 5.30 25.40
C LEU A 149 5.22 4.19 24.85
N CYS A 150 4.04 4.57 24.36
CA CYS A 150 2.99 3.62 24.00
C CYS A 150 2.33 3.95 22.65
N SER A 151 1.93 2.92 21.91
CA SER A 151 1.01 2.98 20.78
C SER A 151 -0.39 2.58 21.23
N GLN A 152 -1.41 3.28 20.74
CA GLN A 152 -2.81 2.97 21.02
C GLN A 152 -3.26 1.66 20.36
N GLY A 153 -2.53 1.21 19.34
CA GLY A 153 -2.85 -0.02 18.64
C GLY A 153 -4.10 0.13 17.75
N PRO A 154 -4.86 -0.95 17.51
CA PRO A 154 -6.03 -0.94 16.64
C PRO A 154 -7.17 -0.02 17.07
N SER A 155 -7.26 0.32 18.35
CA SER A 155 -8.35 1.13 18.91
C SER A 155 -7.84 2.53 19.21
N ALA A 156 -8.50 3.55 18.67
CA ALA A 156 -8.22 4.95 18.98
C ALA A 156 -8.53 5.31 20.46
N ASN A 157 -9.23 4.44 21.19
CA ASN A 157 -9.60 4.63 22.60
C ASN A 157 -9.09 3.48 23.47
N ALA A 158 -7.94 2.90 23.12
CA ALA A 158 -7.33 1.85 23.93
C ALA A 158 -7.12 2.37 25.36
N ASN A 159 -7.55 1.58 26.34
CA ASN A 159 -7.20 1.83 27.72
C ASN A 159 -5.69 1.56 27.95
N ALA A 160 -5.15 2.02 29.07
CA ALA A 160 -3.72 1.85 29.36
C ALA A 160 -3.24 0.38 29.37
N ALA A 161 -4.13 -0.58 29.60
CA ALA A 161 -3.81 -2.01 29.61
C ALA A 161 -3.76 -2.65 28.21
N GLU A 162 -4.43 -2.05 27.23
CA GLU A 162 -4.48 -2.50 25.83
C GLU A 162 -3.37 -1.89 24.97
N MET A 163 -2.78 -0.77 25.42
CA MET A 163 -1.71 -0.10 24.70
C MET A 163 -0.46 -0.98 24.57
N ILE A 164 0.23 -0.85 23.44
CA ILE A 164 1.52 -1.51 23.21
C ILE A 164 2.60 -0.54 23.67
N CYS A 165 3.31 -0.86 24.75
CA CYS A 165 4.29 0.04 25.36
C CYS A 165 5.72 -0.53 25.37
N ASN A 166 6.70 0.35 25.61
CA ASN A 166 8.10 -0.03 25.84
C ASN A 166 8.27 -0.92 27.06
#